data_AF-A0A0M3IWY1-F1
#
_entry.id   AF-A0A0M3IWY1-F1
#
_cell.length_a   1.000
_cell.length_b   1.000
_cell.length_c   1.000
_cell.angle_alpha   90.00
_cell.angle_beta   90.00
_cell.angle_gamma   90.00
#
_symmetry.space_group_name_H-M   'P 1'
#
loop_
_entity.id
_entity.type
_entity.pdbx_description
1 polymer ?
#
loop_
_entity_poly.entity_id
_entity_poly.type
_entity_poly.pdbx_seq_one_letter_code
_entity_poly.pdbx_strand_id
1 'polypeptide(L)'
;MMKNCIGKDLSRIAMPVNFNEPLSALQRATEDLEYANLLHEAASLNDNYEQLAYVAAFAISAYSTVGSRSTKPFNPLLGETFEFDRCEDLGWRSIAEQVCNAQVV
;
A
#
# COMPACT_ATOMS: atom_id res chain seq x y z
N MET A 1 4.06 -25.71 -7.43
CA MET A 1 2.68 -25.29 -7.11
C MET A 1 2.13 -24.24 -8.07
N MET A 2 2.80 -23.10 -8.28
CA MET A 2 2.31 -22.03 -9.16
C MET A 2 2.06 -22.45 -10.63
N LYS A 3 2.86 -23.37 -11.19
CA LYS A 3 2.60 -23.95 -12.52
C LYS A 3 1.23 -24.65 -12.64
N ASN A 4 0.68 -25.18 -11.55
CA ASN A 4 -0.63 -25.84 -11.52
C ASN A 4 -1.79 -24.85 -11.28
N CYS A 5 -1.47 -23.58 -11.03
CA CYS A 5 -2.42 -22.50 -10.75
C CYS A 5 -2.53 -21.51 -11.93
N ILE A 6 -1.82 -21.75 -13.03
CA ILE A 6 -1.91 -20.95 -14.25
C ILE A 6 -3.35 -21.02 -14.78
N GLY A 7 -4.01 -19.87 -14.90
CA GLY A 7 -5.39 -19.75 -15.35
C GLY A 7 -6.45 -19.90 -14.26
N LYS A 8 -6.06 -20.10 -12.99
CA LYS A 8 -6.98 -20.08 -11.85
C LYS A 8 -6.84 -18.77 -11.08
N ASP A 9 -7.95 -18.27 -10.57
CA ASP A 9 -7.95 -17.13 -9.66
C ASP A 9 -7.19 -17.49 -8.37
N LEU A 10 -6.09 -16.77 -8.14
CA LEU A 10 -5.15 -17.01 -7.04
C LEU A 10 -5.75 -16.68 -5.67
N SER A 11 -6.91 -16.03 -5.62
CA SER A 11 -7.63 -15.72 -4.38
C SER A 11 -8.29 -16.94 -3.72
N ARG A 12 -8.65 -17.96 -4.51
CA ARG A 12 -9.39 -19.16 -4.07
C ARG A 12 -8.50 -20.34 -3.71
N ILE A 13 -7.19 -20.19 -3.86
CA ILE A 13 -6.22 -21.24 -3.58
C ILE A 13 -5.60 -20.94 -2.21
N ALA A 14 -5.64 -21.91 -1.28
CA ALA A 14 -4.93 -21.81 -0.02
C ALA A 14 -3.42 -21.73 -0.30
N MET A 15 -2.89 -20.51 -0.30
CA MET A 15 -1.48 -20.23 -0.52
C MET A 15 -0.71 -20.69 0.73
N PRO A 16 0.39 -21.45 0.59
CA PRO A 16 1.26 -21.76 1.72
C PRO A 16 1.74 -20.45 2.36
N VAL A 17 1.68 -20.36 3.69
CA VAL A 17 2.04 -19.16 4.48
C VAL A 17 3.42 -18.60 4.09
N ASN A 18 4.32 -19.46 3.61
CA ASN A 18 5.66 -19.11 3.12
C ASN A 18 5.70 -18.19 1.89
N PHE A 19 4.55 -17.86 1.27
CA PHE A 19 4.46 -16.91 0.15
C PHE A 19 3.82 -15.56 0.52
N ASN A 20 3.46 -15.38 1.79
CA ASN A 20 2.92 -14.12 2.27
C ASN A 20 4.02 -13.31 2.96
N GLU A 21 4.07 -12.01 2.68
CA GLU A 21 4.86 -11.08 3.50
C GLU A 21 4.18 -10.93 4.87
N PRO A 22 4.93 -10.69 5.96
CA PRO A 22 4.39 -10.49 7.30
C PRO A 22 3.71 -9.12 7.47
N LEU A 23 2.92 -8.70 6.48
CA LEU A 23 2.17 -7.45 6.44
C LEU A 23 0.74 -7.70 5.95
N SER A 24 -0.22 -7.04 6.57
CA SER A 24 -1.60 -6.92 6.11
C SER A 24 -1.66 -5.97 4.90
N ALA A 25 -2.63 -6.15 4.00
CA ALA A 25 -2.85 -5.23 2.89
C ALA A 25 -3.12 -3.78 3.37
N LEU A 26 -3.69 -3.62 4.58
CA LEU A 26 -3.87 -2.30 5.20
C LEU A 26 -2.52 -1.63 5.51
N GLN A 27 -1.56 -2.41 6.03
CA GLN A 27 -0.20 -1.93 6.30
C GLN A 27 0.53 -1.61 4.99
N ARG A 28 0.35 -2.45 3.96
CA ARG A 28 0.92 -2.23 2.62
C ARG A 28 0.43 -0.91 2.03
N ALA A 29 -0.85 -0.57 2.17
CA ALA A 29 -1.40 0.69 1.70
C ALA A 29 -0.82 1.90 2.46
N THR A 30 -0.55 1.77 3.77
CA THR A 30 0.09 2.84 4.54
C THR A 30 1.52 3.14 4.09
N GLU A 31 2.23 2.18 3.51
CA GLU A 31 3.59 2.40 2.99
C GLU A 31 3.62 3.38 1.80
N ASP A 32 2.50 3.61 1.11
CA ASP A 32 2.41 4.65 0.06
C ASP A 32 2.71 6.05 0.61
N LEU A 33 2.63 6.24 1.92
CA LEU A 33 2.96 7.48 2.63
C LEU A 33 4.44 7.60 3.02
N GLU A 34 5.31 6.66 2.63
CA GLU A 34 6.76 6.72 2.91
C GLU A 34 7.38 8.05 2.47
N TYR A 35 6.97 8.56 1.31
CA TYR A 35 7.45 9.83 0.74
C TYR A 35 6.40 10.95 0.81
N ALA A 36 5.53 10.94 1.83
CA ALA A 36 4.51 11.98 2.02
C ALA A 36 5.09 13.39 2.18
N ASN A 37 6.38 13.53 2.50
CA ASN A 37 7.08 14.81 2.51
C ASN A 37 7.02 15.53 1.15
N LEU A 38 6.94 14.79 0.03
CA LEU A 38 6.76 15.38 -1.30
C LEU A 38 5.47 16.20 -1.41
N LEU A 39 4.41 15.80 -0.71
CA LEU A 39 3.15 16.56 -0.66
C LEU A 39 3.29 17.84 0.19
N HIS A 40 4.13 17.80 1.23
CA HIS A 40 4.42 18.99 2.04
C HIS A 40 5.22 20.02 1.23
N GLU A 41 6.25 19.57 0.51
CA GLU A 41 7.01 20.42 -0.41
C GLU A 41 6.09 21.01 -1.49
N ALA A 42 5.24 20.18 -2.12
CA ALA A 42 4.27 20.65 -3.10
C ALA A 42 3.38 21.77 -2.54
N ALA A 43 2.87 21.62 -1.32
CA ALA A 43 2.00 22.61 -0.69
C ALA A 43 2.70 23.96 -0.41
N SER A 44 4.03 23.99 -0.37
CA SER A 44 4.81 25.22 -0.14
C SER A 44 5.11 26.02 -1.41
N LEU A 45 4.91 25.43 -2.59
CA LEU A 45 5.23 26.03 -3.88
C LEU A 45 4.11 26.95 -4.37
N ASN A 46 4.46 27.97 -5.15
CA ASN A 46 3.50 28.91 -5.74
C ASN A 46 3.18 28.61 -7.21
N ASP A 47 4.05 27.87 -7.91
CA ASP A 47 3.85 27.51 -9.30
C ASP A 47 3.07 26.19 -9.43
N ASN A 48 1.95 26.22 -10.17
CA ASN A 48 1.06 25.07 -10.31
C ASN A 48 1.72 23.89 -11.03
N TYR A 49 2.67 24.12 -11.94
CA TYR A 49 3.33 23.05 -12.67
C TYR A 49 4.37 22.35 -11.80
N GLU A 50 5.11 23.11 -10.99
CA GLU A 50 6.00 22.53 -9.98
C GLU A 50 5.21 21.75 -8.92
N GLN A 51 4.09 22.27 -8.42
CA GLN A 51 3.20 21.52 -7.51
C GLN A 51 2.77 20.18 -8.11
N LEU A 52 2.32 20.18 -9.37
CA LEU A 52 1.91 18.97 -10.07
C LEU A 52 3.08 17.99 -10.24
N ALA A 53 4.29 18.48 -10.52
CA ALA A 53 5.48 17.64 -10.63
C ALA A 53 5.78 16.89 -9.33
N TYR A 54 5.65 17.55 -8.17
CA TYR A 54 5.83 16.90 -6.86
C TYR A 54 4.71 15.90 -6.55
N VAL A 55 3.46 16.22 -6.87
CA VAL A 55 2.34 15.27 -6.71
C VAL A 55 2.53 14.03 -7.61
N ALA A 56 3.00 14.22 -8.84
CA ALA A 56 3.33 13.12 -9.74
C ALA A 56 4.50 12.28 -9.22
N ALA A 57 5.55 12.92 -8.68
CA ALA A 57 6.65 12.23 -8.03
C ALA A 57 6.17 11.40 -6.84
N PHE A 58 5.28 11.94 -5.99
CA PHE A 58 4.67 11.22 -4.89
C PHE A 58 3.90 9.97 -5.38
N ALA A 59 3.04 10.12 -6.39
CA ALA A 59 2.28 9.00 -6.95
C ALA A 59 3.17 7.87 -7.50
N ILE A 60 4.32 8.21 -8.09
CA ILE A 60 5.27 7.22 -8.61
C ILE A 60 6.08 6.59 -7.47
N SER A 61 6.37 7.35 -6.41
CA SER A 61 7.19 6.90 -5.28
C SER A 61 6.62 5.67 -4.55
N ALA A 62 5.29 5.50 -4.52
CA ALA A 62 4.62 4.31 -3.99
C ALA A 62 5.11 2.98 -4.61
N TYR A 63 5.58 3.02 -5.86
CA TYR A 63 6.12 1.84 -6.55
C TYR A 63 7.57 1.51 -6.21
N SER A 64 8.29 2.38 -5.49
CA SER A 64 9.71 2.17 -5.15
C SER A 64 9.95 0.84 -4.43
N THR A 65 8.95 0.41 -3.66
CA THR A 65 9.02 -0.79 -2.83
C THR A 65 8.46 -2.05 -3.47
N VAL A 66 7.94 -1.95 -4.71
CA VAL A 66 7.32 -3.07 -5.44
C VAL A 66 8.39 -3.96 -6.11
N GLY A 67 9.52 -3.40 -6.53
CA GLY A 67 10.57 -4.15 -7.24
C GLY A 67 11.26 -5.23 -6.41
N SER A 68 11.29 -5.10 -5.08
CA SER A 68 11.93 -6.04 -4.15
C SER A 68 10.97 -7.02 -3.48
N ARG A 69 9.65 -6.82 -3.62
CA ARG A 69 8.61 -7.58 -2.91
C ARG A 69 7.64 -8.25 -3.87
N SER A 70 7.91 -9.51 -4.17
CA SER A 70 7.07 -10.36 -5.03
C SER A 70 6.02 -11.19 -4.26
N THR A 71 5.96 -11.05 -2.94
CA THR A 71 5.06 -11.80 -2.05
C THR A 71 3.75 -11.04 -1.80
N LYS A 72 2.66 -11.78 -1.61
CA LYS A 72 1.34 -11.19 -1.40
C LYS A 72 1.18 -10.78 0.08
N PRO A 73 0.64 -9.60 0.42
CA PRO A 73 0.28 -9.29 1.79
C PRO A 73 -0.87 -10.18 2.27
N PHE A 74 -1.01 -10.32 3.59
CA PHE A 74 -2.16 -10.97 4.19
C PHE A 74 -3.45 -10.23 3.81
N ASN A 75 -4.48 -11.01 3.43
CA ASN A 75 -5.79 -10.46 3.19
C ASN A 75 -6.41 -10.06 4.55
N PRO A 76 -6.73 -8.78 4.78
CA PRO A 76 -7.29 -8.34 6.05
C PRO A 76 -8.65 -8.99 6.30
N LEU A 77 -9.01 -9.19 7.57
CA LEU A 77 -10.36 -9.60 7.94
C LEU A 77 -11.35 -8.44 7.73
N LEU A 78 -12.63 -8.74 7.44
CA LEU A 78 -13.66 -7.70 7.39
C LEU A 78 -13.74 -6.98 8.75
N GLY A 79 -13.63 -5.65 8.74
CA GLY A 79 -13.56 -4.82 9.93
C GLY A 79 -12.19 -4.82 10.63
N GLU A 80 -11.16 -5.46 10.05
CA GLU A 80 -9.78 -5.25 10.49
C GLU A 80 -9.39 -3.78 10.28
N THR A 81 -8.73 -3.20 11.26
CA THR A 81 -8.26 -1.81 11.23
C THR A 81 -6.75 -1.76 11.41
N PHE A 82 -6.10 -0.79 10.78
CA PHE A 82 -4.71 -0.45 10.99
C PHE A 82 -4.57 1.06 11.17
N GLU A 83 -3.78 1.47 12.15
CA GLU A 83 -3.42 2.86 12.38
C GLU A 83 -1.91 3.02 12.45
N PHE A 84 -1.40 4.14 11.93
CA PHE A 84 0.01 4.48 12.03
C PHE A 84 0.16 5.98 12.21
N ASP A 85 0.67 6.37 13.37
CA ASP A 85 0.92 7.76 13.73
C ASP A 85 2.40 8.09 13.52
N ARG A 86 2.65 9.04 12.63
CA ARG A 86 3.96 9.63 12.33
C ARG A 86 3.89 11.14 12.42
N CYS A 87 2.96 11.69 13.21
CA CYS A 87 2.80 13.13 13.35
C CYS A 87 4.03 13.78 13.98
N GLU A 88 4.71 13.12 14.92
CA GLU A 88 5.88 13.68 15.60
C GLU A 88 7.11 13.84 14.70
N ASP A 89 7.30 12.93 13.73
CA ASP A 89 8.50 12.89 12.91
C ASP A 89 8.27 13.18 11.42
N LEU A 90 7.15 12.77 10.84
CA LEU A 90 6.82 12.97 9.42
C LEU A 90 5.59 13.85 9.16
N GLY A 91 4.87 14.26 10.22
CA GLY A 91 3.73 15.17 10.13
C GLY A 91 2.43 14.56 9.60
N TRP A 92 2.29 13.23 9.55
CA TRP A 92 1.09 12.57 9.07
C TRP A 92 0.65 11.39 9.96
N ARG A 93 -0.63 11.02 9.84
CA ARG A 93 -1.19 9.81 10.43
C ARG A 93 -2.07 9.10 9.41
N SER A 94 -2.08 7.77 9.43
CA SER A 94 -2.91 6.92 8.57
C SER A 94 -3.86 6.10 9.42
N ILE A 95 -5.10 5.94 8.92
CA ILE A 95 -6.11 5.04 9.46
C ILE A 95 -6.72 4.32 8.27
N ALA A 96 -6.71 2.99 8.32
CA ALA A 96 -7.25 2.13 7.28
C ALA A 96 -8.15 1.07 7.90
N GLU A 97 -9.25 0.74 7.22
CA GLU A 97 -10.19 -0.29 7.62
C GLU A 97 -10.53 -1.15 6.41
N GLN A 98 -10.62 -2.46 6.61
CA GLN A 98 -11.18 -3.37 5.62
C GLN A 98 -12.72 -3.26 5.62
N VAL A 99 -13.25 -2.29 4.88
CA VAL A 99 -14.69 -1.97 4.82
C VAL A 99 -15.53 -2.98 4.04
N CYS A 100 -14.89 -3.76 3.15
CA CYS A 100 -15.55 -4.80 2.39
C CYS A 100 -14.66 -6.02 2.31
N ASN A 101 -15.24 -7.21 2.37
CA ASN A 101 -14.46 -8.41 2.12
C ASN A 101 -14.32 -8.54 0.61
N ALA A 102 -13.10 -8.63 0.10
CA ALA A 102 -12.89 -9.18 -1.22
C ALA A 102 -13.13 -10.70 -1.13
N GLN A 103 -14.40 -11.11 -0.92
CA GLN A 103 -14.81 -12.38 -1.47
C GLN A 103 -14.70 -12.19 -2.98
N VAL A 104 -13.61 -12.72 -3.51
CA VAL A 104 -13.36 -12.71 -4.94
C VAL A 104 -14.43 -13.59 -5.58
N VAL A 105 -15.45 -12.92 -6.09
CA VAL A 105 -16.37 -13.53 -7.07
C VAL A 105 -15.57 -13.81 -8.32
#